data_AF-A0A8B4QAN4-F1
#
_entry.id   AF-A0A8B4QAN4-F1
#
_cell.length_a   1.000
_cell.length_b   1.000
_cell.length_c   1.000
_cell.angle_alpha   90.00
_cell.angle_beta   90.00
_cell.angle_gamma   90.00
#
_symmetry.space_group_name_H-M   'P 1'
#
loop_
_entity.id
_entity.type
_entity.pdbx_description
1 polymer ?
#
loop_
_entity_poly.entity_id
_entity_poly.type
_entity_poly.pdbx_seq_one_letter_code
_entity_poly.pdbx_strand_id
1 'polypeptide(L)'
;MEGEPKGIPIHNKTKLIRTINDIVHNASEKEIPVIFVRDVDGADGAGAGFEIHEDIALPNDCDILDKAATNAFYGTNLLQRLQSLKIEHLVIMGC
;
A
#
# COMPACT_ATOMS: atom_id res chain seq x y z
N MET A 1 -7.72 -6.07 -23.27
CA MET A 1 -8.37 -4.75 -23.08
C MET A 1 -7.91 -4.26 -21.74
N GLU A 2 -6.99 -3.30 -21.72
CA GLU A 2 -6.60 -2.60 -20.49
C GLU A 2 -7.83 -1.78 -20.05
N GLY A 3 -8.36 -2.07 -18.87
CA GLY A 3 -9.49 -1.33 -18.33
C GLY A 3 -9.03 0.08 -18.01
N GLU A 4 -9.62 1.08 -18.67
CA GLU A 4 -9.41 2.47 -18.26
C GLU A 4 -9.86 2.63 -16.79
N PRO A 5 -9.08 3.34 -15.96
CA PRO A 5 -9.45 3.57 -14.58
C PRO A 5 -10.72 4.42 -14.55
N LYS A 6 -11.86 3.81 -14.17
CA LYS A 6 -13.09 4.52 -13.80
C LYS A 6 -12.84 5.28 -12.50
N GLY A 7 -12.19 6.43 -12.55
CA GLY A 7 -11.89 7.22 -11.36
C GLY A 7 -11.30 8.59 -11.67
N ILE A 8 -11.40 9.51 -10.70
CA ILE A 8 -10.68 10.77 -10.76
C ILE A 8 -9.18 10.45 -10.66
N PRO A 9 -8.34 10.96 -11.58
CA PRO A 9 -6.91 10.69 -11.52
C PRO A 9 -6.31 11.21 -10.21
N ILE A 10 -5.33 10.48 -9.67
CA ILE A 10 -4.60 10.91 -8.48
C ILE A 10 -3.88 12.22 -8.77
N HIS A 11 -4.22 13.26 -8.01
CA HIS A 11 -3.58 14.56 -8.10
C HIS A 11 -2.09 14.45 -7.71
N ASN A 12 -1.20 15.03 -8.53
CA ASN A 12 0.25 14.97 -8.34
C ASN A 12 0.83 13.55 -8.20
N LYS A 13 0.29 12.57 -8.94
CA LYS A 13 0.71 11.16 -8.96
C LYS A 13 2.23 10.96 -8.92
N THR A 14 2.98 11.62 -9.79
CA THR A 14 4.45 11.47 -9.85
C THR A 14 5.14 11.88 -8.54
N LYS A 15 4.69 12.97 -7.91
CA LYS A 15 5.24 13.43 -6.63
C LYS A 15 4.88 12.48 -5.50
N LEU A 16 3.65 11.95 -5.50
CA LEU A 16 3.20 10.97 -4.53
C LEU A 16 4.08 9.71 -4.60
N ILE A 17 4.21 9.10 -5.78
CA ILE A 17 5.03 7.90 -6.00
C ILE A 17 6.48 8.14 -5.56
N ARG A 18 7.09 9.26 -5.95
CA ARG A 18 8.44 9.61 -5.50
C ARG A 18 8.55 9.68 -3.98
N THR A 19 7.59 10.32 -3.32
CA THR A 19 7.59 10.45 -1.85
C THR A 19 7.43 9.09 -1.17
N ILE A 20 6.59 8.21 -1.73
CA ILE A 20 6.43 6.84 -1.24
C ILE A 20 7.77 6.09 -1.33
N ASN A 21 8.43 6.14 -2.48
CA ASN A 21 9.72 5.48 -2.68
C ASN A 21 10.82 6.02 -1.75
N ASP A 22 10.89 7.33 -1.55
CA ASP A 22 11.86 7.94 -0.63
C ASP A 22 11.67 7.41 0.80
N ILE A 23 10.41 7.22 1.24
CA ILE A 23 10.12 6.71 2.59
C ILE A 23 10.33 5.19 2.67
N VAL A 24 9.93 4.42 1.65
CA VAL A 24 10.18 2.97 1.60
C VAL A 24 11.68 2.66 1.64
N HIS A 25 12.48 3.44 0.93
CA HIS A 25 13.93 3.33 0.95
C HIS A 25 14.49 3.61 2.36
N ASN A 26 14.10 4.73 2.97
CA ASN A 26 14.51 5.11 4.33
C ASN A 26 14.07 4.08 5.40
N ALA A 27 12.87 3.51 5.25
CA ALA A 27 12.40 2.43 6.10
C ALA A 27 13.27 1.17 5.96
N SER A 28 13.62 0.82 4.72
CA SER A 28 14.49 -0.33 4.43
C SER A 28 15.90 -0.16 4.99
N GLU A 29 16.50 1.03 4.84
CA GLU A 29 17.83 1.35 5.43
C GLU A 29 17.86 1.27 6.95
N LYS A 30 16.70 1.46 7.60
CA LYS A 30 16.55 1.44 9.07
C LYS A 30 15.91 0.16 9.58
N GLU A 31 15.71 -0.83 8.72
CA GLU A 31 15.07 -2.11 9.06
C GLU A 31 13.67 -1.92 9.68
N ILE A 32 12.95 -0.87 9.26
CA ILE A 32 11.59 -0.58 9.69
C ILE A 32 10.62 -1.38 8.80
N PRO A 33 9.69 -2.16 9.37
CA PRO A 33 8.72 -2.94 8.59
C PRO A 33 7.85 -2.05 7.69
N VAL A 34 7.65 -2.49 6.45
CA VAL A 34 6.75 -1.86 5.47
C VAL A 34 5.59 -2.81 5.18
N ILE A 35 4.37 -2.29 5.33
CA ILE A 35 3.13 -3.03 5.07
C ILE A 35 2.35 -2.28 3.98
N PHE A 36 2.13 -2.93 2.85
CA PHE A 36 1.29 -2.44 1.77
C PHE A 36 -0.14 -2.93 1.95
N VAL A 37 -1.09 -2.03 1.68
CA VAL A 37 -2.53 -2.31 1.76
C VAL A 37 -3.16 -2.01 0.41
N ARG A 38 -3.80 -3.01 -0.21
CA ARG A 38 -4.51 -2.86 -1.49
C ARG A 38 -6.02 -2.95 -1.27
N ASP A 39 -6.78 -2.19 -2.06
CA ASP A 39 -8.24 -2.18 -2.00
C ASP A 39 -8.83 -3.16 -3.02
N VAL A 40 -9.51 -4.21 -2.53
CA VAL A 40 -10.24 -5.17 -3.37
C VAL A 40 -11.70 -4.78 -3.59
N ASP A 41 -12.25 -3.82 -2.84
CA ASP A 41 -13.64 -3.38 -3.04
C ASP A 41 -13.77 -2.51 -4.31
N GLY A 42 -12.66 -1.92 -4.77
CA GLY A 42 -12.59 -1.10 -5.97
C GLY A 42 -12.09 -1.81 -7.25
N ALA A 43 -11.67 -3.07 -7.17
CA ALA A 43 -11.06 -3.80 -8.29
C ALA A 43 -11.29 -5.33 -8.19
N ASP A 44 -11.14 -6.05 -9.31
CA ASP A 44 -11.37 -7.51 -9.38
C ASP A 44 -10.27 -8.36 -8.67
N GLY A 45 -9.47 -7.75 -7.80
CA GLY A 45 -8.41 -8.43 -7.03
C GLY A 45 -7.22 -8.93 -7.85
N ALA A 46 -7.07 -8.47 -9.09
CA ALA A 46 -5.92 -8.79 -9.95
C ALA A 46 -5.72 -7.74 -11.06
N GLY A 47 -4.49 -7.67 -11.59
CA GLY A 47 -4.14 -6.88 -12.77
C GLY A 47 -3.65 -5.46 -12.47
N ALA A 48 -3.21 -4.74 -13.50
CA ALA A 48 -2.51 -3.46 -13.35
C ALA A 48 -3.30 -2.35 -12.61
N GLY A 49 -4.63 -2.44 -12.58
CA GLY A 49 -5.49 -1.53 -11.82
C GLY A 49 -5.62 -1.87 -10.33
N PHE A 50 -5.13 -3.04 -9.90
CA PHE A 50 -5.21 -3.54 -8.53
C PHE A 50 -3.83 -3.72 -7.88
N GLU A 51 -2.84 -4.17 -8.65
CA GLU A 51 -1.48 -4.36 -8.16
C GLU A 51 -0.87 -3.05 -7.64
N ILE A 52 0.11 -3.18 -6.75
CA ILE A 52 0.92 -2.03 -6.34
C ILE A 52 1.54 -1.42 -7.60
N HIS A 53 1.43 -0.11 -7.73
CA HIS A 53 1.89 0.60 -8.91
C HIS A 53 3.35 0.25 -9.23
N GLU A 54 3.66 -0.07 -10.49
CA GLU A 54 4.98 -0.59 -10.91
C GLU A 54 6.16 0.32 -10.56
N ASP A 55 5.95 1.64 -10.56
CA ASP A 55 6.95 2.62 -10.13
C ASP A 55 7.20 2.66 -8.61
N ILE A 56 6.41 1.96 -7.79
CA ILE A 56 6.64 1.86 -6.34
C ILE A 56 7.60 0.71 -6.05
N ALA A 57 8.71 1.02 -5.39
CA ALA A 57 9.70 0.02 -4.99
C ALA A 57 9.14 -0.88 -3.88
N LEU A 58 9.21 -2.20 -4.10
CA LEU A 58 8.84 -3.21 -3.11
C LEU A 58 10.10 -3.77 -2.43
N PRO A 59 10.24 -3.63 -1.10
CA PRO A 59 11.23 -4.38 -0.35
C PRO A 59 10.95 -5.88 -0.42
N ASN A 60 12.00 -6.70 -0.44
CA ASN A 60 11.87 -8.17 -0.57
C ASN A 60 11.01 -8.81 0.53
N ASP A 61 11.00 -8.24 1.73
CA ASP A 61 10.32 -8.79 2.91
C ASP A 61 9.09 -7.96 3.32
N CYS A 62 8.51 -7.18 2.39
CA CYS A 62 7.33 -6.38 2.70
C CYS A 62 6.07 -7.25 2.84
N ASP A 63 5.20 -6.87 3.78
CA ASP A 63 3.88 -7.48 3.90
C ASP A 63 2.92 -6.82 2.91
N ILE A 64 2.08 -7.63 2.28
CA ILE A 64 0.97 -7.16 1.45
C ILE A 64 -0.32 -7.73 2.02
N LEU A 65 -1.30 -6.86 2.25
CA LEU A 65 -2.64 -7.26 2.68
C LEU A 65 -3.70 -6.57 1.83
N ASP A 66 -4.82 -7.27 1.67
CA ASP A 66 -5.97 -6.78 0.91
C ASP A 66 -7.07 -6.35 1.89
N LYS A 67 -7.74 -5.23 1.59
CA LYS A 67 -8.89 -4.72 2.35
C LYS A 67 -10.11 -4.58 1.44
N ALA A 68 -11.29 -4.89 1.95
CA ALA A 68 -12.57 -4.76 1.24
C ALA A 68 -13.43 -3.61 1.80
N ALA A 69 -12.81 -2.64 2.47
CA ALA A 69 -13.49 -1.49 3.05
C ALA A 69 -12.54 -0.28 3.09
N THR A 70 -13.09 0.93 3.22
CA THR A 70 -12.30 2.15 3.42
C THR A 70 -11.40 2.03 4.66
N ASN A 71 -11.91 1.43 5.73
CA ASN A 71 -11.13 1.18 6.94
C ASN A 71 -10.22 -0.05 6.75
N ALA A 72 -8.90 0.19 6.70
CA ALA A 72 -7.90 -0.87 6.53
C ALA A 72 -7.86 -1.91 7.66
N PHE A 73 -8.43 -1.62 8.84
CA PHE A 73 -8.53 -2.59 9.94
C PHE A 73 -9.77 -3.47 9.86
N TYR A 74 -10.81 -3.01 9.13
CA TYR A 74 -12.07 -3.72 9.09
C TYR A 74 -11.97 -4.92 8.15
N GLY A 75 -12.16 -6.12 8.69
CA GLY A 75 -12.11 -7.36 7.91
C GLY A 75 -10.72 -7.78 7.46
N THR A 76 -9.65 -7.22 8.02
CA THR A 76 -8.25 -7.58 7.71
C THR A 76 -7.52 -8.08 8.96
N ASN A 77 -6.30 -8.57 8.78
CA ASN A 77 -5.38 -8.96 9.86
C ASN A 77 -4.41 -7.83 10.27
N LEU A 78 -4.64 -6.59 9.84
CA LEU A 78 -3.70 -5.48 10.04
C LEU A 78 -3.40 -5.24 11.52
N LEU A 79 -4.42 -5.21 12.39
CA LEU A 79 -4.23 -4.98 13.82
C LEU A 79 -3.36 -6.08 14.46
N GLN A 80 -3.66 -7.35 14.15
CA GLN A 80 -2.93 -8.51 14.66
C GLN A 80 -1.48 -8.48 14.19
N ARG A 81 -1.24 -8.08 12.94
CA ARG A 81 0.11 -7.94 12.38
C ARG A 81 0.90 -6.86 13.12
N LEU A 82 0.33 -5.67 13.29
CA LEU A 82 0.96 -4.56 14.01
C LEU A 82 1.29 -4.95 15.47
N GLN A 83 0.36 -5.62 16.15
CA GLN A 83 0.57 -6.12 17.52
C GLN A 83 1.68 -7.16 17.59
N SER A 84 1.74 -8.09 16.62
CA SER A 84 2.78 -9.14 16.57
C SER A 84 4.19 -8.55 16.37
N LEU A 85 4.27 -7.44 15.63
CA LEU A 85 5.50 -6.67 15.39
C LEU A 85 5.78 -5.64 16.50
N LYS A 86 4.90 -5.53 17.51
CA LYS A 86 4.97 -4.55 18.62
C LYS A 86 5.07 -3.10 18.12
N ILE A 87 4.31 -2.77 17.07
CA ILE A 87 4.28 -1.43 16.49
C ILE A 87 3.37 -0.51 17.30
N GLU A 88 3.93 0.60 17.77
CA GLU A 88 3.20 1.63 18.53
C GLU A 88 3.02 2.94 17.73
N HIS A 89 3.83 3.13 16.67
CA HIS A 89 3.81 4.33 15.83
C HIS A 89 3.69 3.94 14.36
N LEU A 90 2.79 4.60 13.64
CA LEU A 90 2.55 4.39 12.21
C LEU A 90 2.89 5.65 11.42
N VAL A 91 3.60 5.46 10.31
CA VAL A 91 3.73 6.45 9.24
C VAL A 91 2.86 5.98 8.09
N ILE A 92 1.83 6.76 7.74
CA ILE A 92 0.81 6.35 6.77
C ILE A 92 0.92 7.23 5.52
N MET A 93 0.95 6.58 4.35
CA MET A 93 0.91 7.22 3.04
C MET A 93 0.06 6.37 2.10
N GLY A 94 -0.48 6.99 1.06
CA GLY A 94 -1.36 6.31 0.10
C GLY A 94 -2.28 7.31 -0.60
N CYS A 95 -3.27 6.79 -1.30
CA CYS A 95 -4.33 7.53 -1.96
C CYS A 95 -5.68 6.83 -1.77
#